data_AF-A0ABD5ZXF7-F1
#
_entry.id   AF-A0ABD5ZXF7-F1
#
_cell.length_a   1.000
_cell.length_b   1.000
_cell.length_c   1.000
_cell.angle_alpha   90.00
_cell.angle_beta   90.00
_cell.angle_gamma   90.00
#
_symmetry.space_group_name_H-M   'P 1'
#
loop_
_entity.id
_entity.type
_entity.pdbx_description
1 polymer ?
#
loop_
_entity_poly.entity_id
_entity_poly.type
_entity_poly.pdbx_seq_one_letter_code
_entity_poly.pdbx_strand_id
1 'polypeptide(L)'
;MAPEDDSAGGSTGDAYEGAERRVSSLSRDDALAGTTLFVRYEDTTDGTLEHAVEGRIDESALRSNLHLAAHTAFEADGVTVDGRSFGSFLRDAPEYRFVEWLLTALLYEIRRTGTSDGLSKLYASIERIDRIDFDGDAVTDGTGRDSASFDLVVRDERADPLVIATFGEDGTPTGAVPVDSFVERASRVAEATGTLAAAFFVTSRFATGATEVAAEATRGGLFSRTARRSFVTLSRQRGFHLCLVEAQDETCHLTVPDL
;
A
#
# COMPACT_ATOMS: atom_id res chain seq x y z
N MET A 1 -58.81 38.20 53.80
CA MET A 1 -57.50 37.55 54.03
C MET A 1 -57.27 36.62 52.85
N ALA A 2 -56.76 37.21 51.78
CA ALA A 2 -56.34 36.57 50.55
C ALA A 2 -54.92 37.09 50.29
N PRO A 3 -53.99 36.30 49.77
CA PRO A 3 -52.75 36.84 49.23
C PRO A 3 -52.92 37.13 47.73
N GLU A 4 -52.50 38.34 47.38
CA GLU A 4 -52.17 38.89 46.06
C GLU A 4 -50.89 38.20 45.54
N ASP A 5 -50.86 37.79 44.26
CA ASP A 5 -50.20 38.46 43.11
C ASP A 5 -48.67 38.31 43.11
N ASP A 6 -48.10 37.62 42.11
CA ASP A 6 -47.06 38.26 41.29
C ASP A 6 -46.82 37.56 39.94
N SER A 7 -46.44 38.41 39.01
CA SER A 7 -46.35 38.29 37.57
C SER A 7 -45.11 37.55 37.03
N ALA A 8 -45.26 37.16 35.75
CA ALA A 8 -44.27 37.25 34.67
C ALA A 8 -43.12 36.23 34.58
N GLY A 9 -42.93 35.74 33.34
CA GLY A 9 -41.63 35.22 32.89
C GLY A 9 -41.72 34.18 31.78
N GLY A 10 -42.20 34.57 30.60
CA GLY A 10 -41.88 33.80 29.39
C GLY A 10 -40.38 33.90 29.10
N SER A 11 -39.73 32.76 28.90
CA SER A 11 -38.46 32.68 28.18
C SER A 11 -38.34 31.31 27.54
N THR A 12 -38.74 31.25 26.27
CA THR A 12 -38.25 30.29 25.30
C THR A 12 -36.75 30.51 25.15
N GLY A 13 -35.98 29.77 25.94
CA GLY A 13 -34.54 29.62 25.73
C GLY A 13 -34.32 28.51 24.72
N ASP A 14 -34.09 28.90 23.46
CA ASP A 14 -33.43 28.06 22.46
C ASP A 14 -32.11 27.56 23.05
N ALA A 15 -32.13 26.33 23.54
CA ALA A 15 -30.92 25.57 23.76
C ALA A 15 -30.36 25.26 22.37
N TYR A 16 -29.44 26.11 21.92
CA TYR A 16 -28.45 25.72 20.93
C TYR A 16 -27.76 24.48 21.49
N GLU A 17 -28.26 23.30 21.11
CA GLU A 17 -27.49 22.07 21.10
C GLU A 17 -26.26 22.34 20.24
N GLY A 18 -25.21 22.85 20.88
CA GLY A 18 -23.86 22.62 20.41
C GLY A 18 -23.70 21.12 20.42
N ALA A 19 -23.99 20.48 19.29
CA ALA A 19 -23.52 19.15 19.02
C ALA A 19 -22.00 19.23 19.15
N GLU A 20 -21.48 18.89 20.33
CA GLU A 20 -20.07 18.59 20.50
C GLU A 20 -19.76 17.59 19.41
N ARG A 21 -19.07 18.05 18.35
CA ARG A 21 -18.51 17.14 17.35
C ARG A 21 -17.65 16.20 18.16
N ARG A 22 -18.14 14.97 18.39
CA ARG A 22 -17.35 13.93 19.02
C ARG A 22 -16.17 13.71 18.09
N VAL A 23 -15.03 14.28 18.47
CA VAL A 23 -13.75 13.95 17.87
C VAL A 23 -13.52 12.50 18.25
N SER A 24 -13.81 11.57 17.34
CA SER A 24 -13.46 10.17 17.52
C SER A 24 -11.97 10.03 17.27
N SER A 25 -11.22 9.75 18.34
CA SER A 25 -9.81 9.39 18.23
C SER A 25 -9.69 7.91 17.87
N LEU A 26 -8.89 7.60 16.86
CA LEU A 26 -8.53 6.22 16.48
C LEU A 26 -7.04 5.97 16.76
N SER A 27 -6.69 4.69 16.93
CA SER A 27 -5.30 4.26 16.86
C SER A 27 -4.80 4.30 15.42
N ARG A 28 -3.47 4.27 15.23
CA ARG A 28 -2.85 4.09 13.91
C ARG A 28 -3.42 2.87 13.19
N ASP A 29 -3.45 1.73 13.88
CA ASP A 29 -3.83 0.45 13.30
C ASP A 29 -5.31 0.44 12.89
N ASP A 30 -6.21 0.94 13.75
CA ASP A 30 -7.64 1.03 13.42
C ASP A 30 -7.90 1.98 12.24
N ALA A 31 -7.15 3.09 12.19
CA ALA A 31 -7.29 4.06 11.10
C ALA A 31 -6.81 3.49 9.76
N LEU A 32 -5.70 2.75 9.76
CA LEU A 32 -5.18 2.09 8.56
C LEU A 32 -6.10 0.93 8.13
N ALA A 33 -6.41 -0.02 9.01
CA ALA A 33 -7.29 -1.15 8.70
C ALA A 33 -8.69 -0.72 8.24
N GLY A 34 -9.18 0.42 8.73
CA GLY A 34 -10.43 1.03 8.28
C GLY A 34 -10.35 1.82 6.97
N THR A 35 -9.20 1.85 6.28
CA THR A 35 -8.97 2.66 5.09
C THR A 35 -8.62 1.81 3.86
N THR A 36 -9.18 2.18 2.71
CA THR A 36 -8.81 1.68 1.39
C THR A 36 -8.53 2.86 0.48
N LEU A 37 -7.46 2.82 -0.32
CA LEU A 37 -7.22 3.81 -1.37
C LEU A 37 -7.70 3.28 -2.72
N PHE A 38 -8.17 4.21 -3.55
CA PHE A 38 -8.48 3.96 -4.95
C PHE A 38 -7.68 4.90 -5.85
N VAL A 39 -7.11 4.34 -6.92
CA VAL A 39 -6.45 5.11 -7.97
C VAL A 39 -7.51 5.80 -8.83
N ARG A 40 -7.45 7.13 -8.87
CA ARG A 40 -8.37 7.96 -9.66
C ARG A 40 -7.57 8.93 -10.52
N TYR A 41 -8.22 9.39 -11.58
CA TYR A 41 -7.64 10.35 -12.52
C TYR A 41 -8.58 11.55 -12.68
N GLU A 42 -8.02 12.75 -12.81
CA GLU A 42 -8.78 13.93 -13.21
C GLU A 42 -9.28 13.79 -14.65
N ASP A 43 -8.40 13.35 -15.55
CA ASP A 43 -8.70 12.94 -16.92
C ASP A 43 -8.44 11.44 -17.09
N THR A 44 -9.49 10.68 -17.41
CA THR A 44 -9.38 9.23 -17.65
C THR A 44 -8.86 8.87 -19.04
N THR A 45 -8.75 9.84 -19.94
CA THR A 45 -8.38 9.65 -21.35
C THR A 45 -6.93 9.96 -21.66
N ASP A 46 -6.23 10.66 -20.77
CA ASP A 46 -4.81 10.98 -20.87
C ASP A 46 -4.16 10.93 -19.48
N GLY A 47 -2.83 10.87 -19.40
CA GLY A 47 -2.13 11.00 -18.11
C GLY A 47 -2.33 9.82 -17.14
N THR A 48 -2.67 8.62 -17.62
CA THR A 48 -2.96 7.44 -16.77
C THR A 48 -1.73 6.53 -16.56
N LEU A 49 -1.82 5.54 -15.66
CA LEU A 49 -0.75 4.54 -15.48
C LEU A 49 -0.49 3.72 -16.76
N GLU A 50 -1.51 3.44 -17.58
CA GLU A 50 -1.35 2.81 -18.90
C GLU A 50 -0.45 3.67 -19.81
N HIS A 51 -0.74 4.97 -19.91
CA HIS A 51 0.08 5.92 -20.67
C HIS A 51 1.54 5.95 -20.17
N ALA A 52 1.73 5.86 -18.85
CA ALA A 52 3.05 5.86 -18.22
C ALA A 52 3.85 4.58 -18.54
N VAL A 53 3.19 3.41 -18.45
CA VAL A 53 3.77 2.09 -18.77
C VAL A 53 4.13 2.00 -20.27
N GLU A 54 3.30 2.56 -21.15
CA GLU A 54 3.61 2.67 -22.59
C GLU A 54 4.67 3.74 -22.92
N GLY A 55 5.10 4.50 -21.91
CA GLY A 55 6.11 5.55 -22.04
C GLY A 55 5.64 6.79 -22.80
N ARG A 56 4.33 7.02 -22.89
CA ARG A 56 3.71 8.17 -23.57
C ARG A 56 3.75 9.46 -22.74
N ILE A 57 3.91 9.35 -21.43
CA ILE A 57 3.98 10.49 -20.51
C ILE A 57 5.21 10.43 -19.59
N ASP A 58 5.53 11.56 -18.99
CA ASP A 58 6.54 11.68 -17.95
C ASP A 58 5.92 11.66 -16.54
N GLU A 59 6.80 11.61 -15.55
CA GLU A 59 6.43 11.53 -14.14
C GLU A 59 5.59 12.73 -13.69
N SER A 60 5.92 13.93 -14.16
CA SER A 60 5.18 15.14 -13.78
C SER A 60 3.75 15.10 -14.29
N ALA A 61 3.55 14.67 -15.55
CA ALA A 61 2.23 14.53 -16.13
C ALA A 61 1.38 13.51 -15.37
N LEU A 62 1.95 12.34 -15.04
CA LEU A 62 1.25 11.33 -14.24
C LEU A 62 0.87 11.87 -12.85
N ARG A 63 1.80 12.49 -12.13
CA ARG A 63 1.56 13.02 -10.78
C ARG A 63 0.51 14.14 -10.76
N SER A 64 0.41 14.91 -11.83
CA SER A 64 -0.61 15.96 -11.93
C SER A 64 -2.03 15.42 -12.11
N ASN A 65 -2.17 14.23 -12.70
CA ASN A 65 -3.47 13.66 -13.06
C ASN A 65 -3.92 12.54 -12.10
N LEU A 66 -3.00 11.77 -11.53
CA LEU A 66 -3.28 10.66 -10.63
C LEU A 66 -3.54 11.17 -9.20
N HIS A 67 -4.62 10.70 -8.60
CA HIS A 67 -4.98 10.98 -7.20
C HIS A 67 -5.38 9.70 -6.47
N LEU A 68 -5.05 9.63 -5.18
CA LEU A 68 -5.44 8.53 -4.30
C LEU A 68 -6.66 8.94 -3.47
N ALA A 69 -7.83 8.40 -3.84
CA ALA A 69 -9.07 8.64 -3.11
C ALA A 69 -9.18 7.68 -1.92
N ALA A 70 -9.18 8.21 -0.70
CA ALA A 70 -9.36 7.42 0.51
C ALA A 70 -10.85 7.14 0.76
N HIS A 71 -11.18 5.87 0.94
CA HIS A 71 -12.48 5.41 1.40
C HIS A 71 -12.29 4.80 2.79
N THR A 72 -13.11 5.23 3.74
CA THR A 72 -12.99 4.83 5.15
C THR A 72 -14.24 4.10 5.63
N ALA A 73 -14.06 3.10 6.51
CA ALA A 73 -15.15 2.42 7.23
C ALA A 73 -15.70 3.26 8.39
N PHE A 74 -15.11 4.42 8.64
CA PHE A 74 -15.48 5.40 9.64
C PHE A 74 -15.72 6.77 8.99
N GLU A 75 -16.45 7.65 9.68
CA GLU A 75 -16.65 9.04 9.26
C GLU A 75 -15.35 9.82 9.46
N ALA A 76 -14.60 10.08 8.38
CA ALA A 76 -13.26 10.69 8.45
C ALA A 76 -13.27 12.14 8.99
N ASP A 77 -14.38 12.86 8.82
CA ASP A 77 -14.52 14.25 9.22
C ASP A 77 -14.45 14.42 10.73
N GLY A 78 -13.37 15.07 11.20
CA GLY A 78 -13.14 15.32 12.62
C GLY A 78 -12.50 14.14 13.36
N VAL A 79 -12.08 13.07 12.68
CA VAL A 79 -11.27 11.99 13.27
C VAL A 79 -9.84 12.47 13.48
N THR A 80 -9.27 12.09 14.62
CA THR A 80 -7.85 12.26 14.92
C THR A 80 -7.16 10.92 15.13
N VAL A 81 -5.91 10.83 14.70
CA VAL A 81 -5.03 9.68 14.92
C VAL A 81 -3.76 10.22 15.57
N ASP A 82 -3.45 9.74 16.77
CA ASP A 82 -2.32 10.23 17.58
C ASP A 82 -2.26 11.77 17.70
N GLY A 83 -3.43 12.41 17.84
CA GLY A 83 -3.56 13.87 17.96
C GLY A 83 -3.42 14.67 16.66
N ARG A 84 -3.22 14.02 15.51
CA ARG A 84 -3.22 14.64 14.17
C ARG A 84 -4.56 14.39 13.47
N SER A 85 -4.94 15.24 12.52
CA SER A 85 -6.10 14.95 11.67
C SER A 85 -5.86 13.68 10.85
N PHE A 86 -6.90 12.89 10.62
CA PHE A 86 -6.80 11.66 9.82
C PHE A 86 -6.10 11.89 8.47
N GLY A 87 -6.48 12.94 7.72
CA GLY A 87 -5.88 13.22 6.42
C GLY A 87 -4.39 13.59 6.49
N SER A 88 -3.92 14.25 7.56
CA SER A 88 -2.49 14.51 7.74
C SER A 88 -1.75 13.23 8.14
N PHE A 89 -2.31 12.47 9.08
CA PHE A 89 -1.76 11.18 9.50
C PHE A 89 -1.59 10.24 8.30
N LEU A 90 -2.62 10.10 7.46
CA LEU A 90 -2.62 9.18 6.33
C LEU A 90 -1.52 9.53 5.33
N ARG A 91 -1.36 10.81 4.94
CA ARG A 91 -0.31 11.23 4.01
C ARG A 91 1.11 11.09 4.57
N ASP A 92 1.25 11.13 5.89
CA ASP A 92 2.53 10.93 6.57
C ASP A 92 2.85 9.46 6.83
N ALA A 93 1.89 8.56 6.66
CA ALA A 93 2.07 7.14 6.91
C ALA A 93 3.08 6.54 5.89
N PRO A 94 4.09 5.77 6.35
CA PRO A 94 5.02 5.06 5.46
C PRO A 94 4.32 4.25 4.36
N GLU A 95 3.18 3.64 4.68
CA GLU A 95 2.37 2.84 3.79
C GLU A 95 1.79 3.69 2.64
N TYR A 96 1.26 4.89 2.95
CA TYR A 96 0.76 5.82 1.93
C TYR A 96 1.89 6.33 1.03
N ARG A 97 3.02 6.72 1.63
CA ARG A 97 4.19 7.22 0.89
C ARG A 97 4.78 6.16 -0.03
N PHE A 98 4.82 4.89 0.42
CA PHE A 98 5.21 3.77 -0.41
C PHE A 98 4.26 3.58 -1.59
N VAL A 99 2.93 3.69 -1.39
CA VAL A 99 1.95 3.60 -2.47
C VAL A 99 2.13 4.72 -3.49
N GLU A 100 2.35 5.96 -3.03
CA GLU A 100 2.65 7.08 -3.92
C GLU A 100 3.93 6.81 -4.75
N TRP A 101 5.01 6.36 -4.11
CA TRP A 101 6.25 6.00 -4.81
C TRP A 101 6.05 4.86 -5.81
N LEU A 102 5.37 3.78 -5.41
CA LEU A 102 5.06 2.61 -6.24
C LEU A 102 4.36 3.03 -7.55
N LEU A 103 3.38 3.93 -7.44
CA LEU A 103 2.56 4.34 -8.57
C LEU A 103 3.20 5.42 -9.43
N THR A 104 3.97 6.32 -8.82
CA THR A 104 4.39 7.56 -9.50
C THR A 104 5.88 7.65 -9.79
N ALA A 105 6.73 6.87 -9.11
CA ALA A 105 8.19 6.96 -9.28
C ALA A 105 8.80 5.64 -9.77
N LEU A 106 8.41 4.50 -9.17
CA LEU A 106 9.06 3.20 -9.44
C LEU A 106 9.07 2.84 -10.94
N LEU A 107 7.98 3.08 -11.67
CA LEU A 107 7.92 2.77 -13.10
C LEU A 107 8.99 3.54 -13.89
N TYR A 108 9.25 4.80 -13.52
CA TYR A 108 10.24 5.64 -14.18
C TYR A 108 11.66 5.25 -13.77
N GLU A 109 11.87 4.83 -12.53
CA GLU A 109 13.14 4.26 -12.07
C GLU A 109 13.49 2.98 -12.84
N ILE A 110 12.54 2.05 -12.98
CA ILE A 110 12.70 0.81 -13.77
C ILE A 110 13.07 1.15 -15.23
N ARG A 111 12.40 2.12 -15.82
CA ARG A 111 12.65 2.55 -17.21
C ARG A 111 14.03 3.20 -17.35
N ARG A 112 14.37 4.13 -16.45
CA ARG A 112 15.65 4.85 -16.43
C ARG A 112 16.85 3.91 -16.32
N THR A 113 16.68 2.80 -15.61
CA THR A 113 17.74 1.81 -15.35
C THR A 113 17.78 0.69 -16.39
N GLY A 114 16.85 0.71 -17.37
CA GLY A 114 16.77 -0.30 -18.42
C GLY A 114 16.42 -1.69 -17.90
N THR A 115 15.69 -1.78 -16.79
CA THR A 115 15.40 -3.04 -16.09
C THR A 115 13.99 -3.57 -16.34
N SER A 116 13.20 -2.90 -17.19
CA SER A 116 11.81 -3.24 -17.51
C SER A 116 11.62 -4.68 -17.95
N ASP A 117 12.50 -5.22 -18.80
CA ASP A 117 12.41 -6.63 -19.24
C ASP A 117 12.62 -7.61 -18.07
N GLY A 118 13.57 -7.28 -17.20
CA GLY A 118 13.89 -8.05 -16.01
C GLY A 118 12.82 -7.97 -14.93
N LEU A 119 12.07 -6.88 -14.88
CA LEU A 119 10.94 -6.67 -13.95
C LEU A 119 9.59 -6.74 -14.65
N SER A 120 9.52 -7.38 -15.81
CA SER A 120 8.38 -7.30 -16.74
C SER A 120 7.02 -7.63 -16.11
N LYS A 121 6.96 -8.61 -15.18
CA LYS A 121 5.70 -8.95 -14.51
C LYS A 121 5.22 -7.82 -13.60
N LEU A 122 6.14 -7.22 -12.84
CA LEU A 122 5.85 -6.05 -12.00
C LEU A 122 5.50 -4.85 -12.89
N TYR A 123 6.35 -4.53 -13.87
CA TYR A 123 6.18 -3.38 -14.74
C TYR A 123 4.81 -3.37 -15.44
N ALA A 124 4.42 -4.49 -16.04
CA ALA A 124 3.12 -4.62 -16.69
C ALA A 124 1.93 -4.68 -15.72
N SER A 125 2.15 -4.94 -14.43
CA SER A 125 1.06 -4.94 -13.44
C SER A 125 0.71 -3.53 -12.95
N ILE A 126 1.59 -2.54 -13.11
CA ILE A 126 1.40 -1.19 -12.58
C ILE A 126 0.16 -0.53 -13.20
N GLU A 127 -0.06 -0.67 -14.52
CA GLU A 127 -1.23 -0.11 -15.19
C GLU A 127 -2.57 -0.68 -14.71
N ARG A 128 -2.54 -1.87 -14.09
CA ARG A 128 -3.73 -2.59 -13.62
C ARG A 128 -4.11 -2.25 -12.19
N ILE A 129 -3.29 -1.48 -11.46
CA ILE A 129 -3.56 -1.15 -10.06
C ILE A 129 -4.79 -0.22 -9.98
N ASP A 130 -5.79 -0.63 -9.21
CA ASP A 130 -7.02 0.16 -8.95
C ASP A 130 -7.22 0.41 -7.44
N ARG A 131 -7.00 -0.60 -6.61
CA ARG A 131 -7.36 -0.59 -5.19
C ARG A 131 -6.18 -0.95 -4.31
N ILE A 132 -6.05 -0.28 -3.17
CA ILE A 132 -5.04 -0.56 -2.16
C ILE A 132 -5.70 -0.71 -0.81
N ASP A 133 -5.67 -1.91 -0.27
CA ASP A 133 -6.13 -2.22 1.08
C ASP A 133 -4.95 -2.04 2.05
N PHE A 134 -5.11 -1.19 3.06
CA PHE A 134 -4.23 -1.18 4.22
C PHE A 134 -4.64 -2.30 5.18
N ASP A 135 -3.66 -2.90 5.87
CA ASP A 135 -3.86 -4.08 6.74
C ASP A 135 -4.72 -5.15 6.03
N GLY A 136 -4.36 -5.43 4.77
CA GLY A 136 -5.14 -6.24 3.86
C GLY A 136 -4.82 -7.73 3.98
N ASP A 137 -5.85 -8.55 3.81
CA ASP A 137 -5.70 -10.00 3.71
C ASP A 137 -5.59 -10.49 2.26
N ALA A 138 -4.66 -11.40 2.00
CA ALA A 138 -4.58 -12.13 0.75
C ALA A 138 -4.75 -13.64 0.98
N VAL A 139 -5.56 -14.27 0.13
CA VAL A 139 -5.81 -15.71 0.17
C VAL A 139 -4.51 -16.47 -0.10
N THR A 140 -4.27 -17.52 0.70
CA THR A 140 -3.07 -18.36 0.67
C THR A 140 -3.35 -19.81 0.30
N ASP A 141 -4.61 -20.16 0.07
CA ASP A 141 -5.03 -21.48 -0.40
C ASP A 141 -5.94 -21.40 -1.63
N GLY A 142 -6.08 -22.50 -2.37
CA GLY A 142 -6.97 -22.55 -3.53
C GLY A 142 -8.47 -22.55 -3.18
N THR A 143 -8.83 -22.49 -1.89
CA THR A 143 -10.21 -22.61 -1.42
C THR A 143 -10.80 -21.32 -0.87
N GLY A 144 -9.98 -20.29 -0.67
CA GLY A 144 -10.39 -19.02 -0.09
C GLY A 144 -10.64 -19.08 1.42
N ARG A 145 -10.19 -20.14 2.09
CA ARG A 145 -10.42 -20.34 3.53
C ARG A 145 -9.26 -19.85 4.38
N ASP A 146 -8.05 -19.91 3.83
CA ASP A 146 -6.85 -19.48 4.52
C ASP A 146 -6.34 -18.17 3.90
N SER A 147 -6.06 -17.18 4.73
CA SER A 147 -5.44 -15.92 4.32
C SER A 147 -4.19 -15.62 5.15
N ALA A 148 -3.37 -14.72 4.63
CA ALA A 148 -2.32 -14.05 5.38
C ALA A 148 -2.51 -12.54 5.26
N SER A 149 -2.26 -11.84 6.37
CA SER A 149 -2.35 -10.38 6.44
C SER A 149 -1.03 -9.74 6.01
N PHE A 150 -1.15 -8.55 5.43
CA PHE A 150 -0.06 -7.71 4.93
C PHE A 150 -0.41 -6.25 5.21
N ASP A 151 0.59 -5.43 5.51
CA ASP A 151 0.36 -3.99 5.71
C ASP A 151 -0.28 -3.32 4.48
N LEU A 152 0.01 -3.85 3.29
CA LEU A 152 -0.66 -3.47 2.05
C LEU A 152 -1.00 -4.68 1.17
N VAL A 153 -2.21 -4.68 0.62
CA VAL A 153 -2.60 -5.52 -0.53
C VAL A 153 -3.11 -4.62 -1.66
N VAL A 154 -2.33 -4.55 -2.74
CA VAL A 154 -2.63 -3.79 -3.94
C VAL A 154 -3.27 -4.71 -4.97
N ARG A 155 -4.41 -4.29 -5.51
CA ARG A 155 -5.29 -5.11 -6.33
C ARG A 155 -5.65 -4.42 -7.64
N ASP A 156 -6.07 -5.24 -8.59
CA ASP A 156 -6.76 -4.76 -9.78
C ASP A 156 -8.25 -4.50 -9.53
N GLU A 157 -8.95 -4.06 -10.58
CA GLU A 157 -10.39 -3.81 -10.60
C GLU A 157 -11.24 -5.02 -10.17
N ARG A 158 -10.70 -6.25 -10.26
CA ARG A 158 -11.39 -7.51 -9.92
C ARG A 158 -11.09 -7.95 -8.49
N ALA A 159 -10.36 -7.12 -7.74
CA ALA A 159 -9.84 -7.42 -6.41
C ALA A 159 -8.79 -8.55 -6.37
N ASP A 160 -8.21 -8.94 -7.51
CA ASP A 160 -7.10 -9.90 -7.51
C ASP A 160 -5.81 -9.22 -7.02
N PRO A 161 -5.04 -9.83 -6.10
CA PRO A 161 -3.82 -9.22 -5.60
C PRO A 161 -2.75 -9.19 -6.69
N LEU A 162 -2.20 -8.00 -6.94
CA LEU A 162 -1.08 -7.75 -7.83
C LEU A 162 0.21 -7.55 -7.05
N VAL A 163 0.15 -6.80 -5.95
CA VAL A 163 1.29 -6.50 -5.09
C VAL A 163 0.89 -6.67 -3.63
N ILE A 164 1.78 -7.23 -2.83
CA ILE A 164 1.67 -7.25 -1.36
C ILE A 164 2.89 -6.55 -0.77
N ALA A 165 2.73 -5.88 0.36
CA ALA A 165 3.86 -5.30 1.08
C ALA A 165 3.79 -5.58 2.59
N THR A 166 4.96 -5.76 3.20
CA THR A 166 5.14 -5.77 4.66
C THR A 166 6.18 -4.73 5.06
N PHE A 167 5.95 -4.05 6.18
CA PHE A 167 6.84 -3.03 6.75
C PHE A 167 7.59 -3.61 7.95
N GLY A 168 8.91 -3.40 7.97
CA GLY A 168 9.77 -3.78 9.08
C GLY A 168 9.62 -2.83 10.26
N GLU A 169 10.00 -3.31 11.45
CA GLU A 169 9.98 -2.52 12.67
C GLU A 169 10.98 -1.35 12.63
N ASP A 170 10.56 -0.20 13.18
CA ASP A 170 11.39 0.98 13.23
C ASP A 170 12.62 0.80 14.15
N GLY A 171 13.75 1.41 13.75
CA GLY A 171 14.96 1.51 14.57
C GLY A 171 15.90 0.29 14.55
N THR A 172 15.45 -0.88 14.12
CA THR A 172 16.26 -2.11 14.06
C THR A 172 16.44 -2.55 12.60
N PRO A 173 17.64 -3.00 12.16
CA PRO A 173 17.76 -3.44 10.78
C PRO A 173 17.03 -4.77 10.60
N THR A 174 16.26 -4.87 9.53
CA THR A 174 15.50 -6.08 9.23
C THR A 174 16.46 -7.23 8.89
N GLY A 175 16.38 -8.31 9.65
CA GLY A 175 17.21 -9.51 9.51
C GLY A 175 16.63 -10.57 8.57
N ALA A 176 17.27 -11.74 8.54
CA ALA A 176 16.89 -12.88 7.71
C ALA A 176 15.48 -13.41 8.02
N VAL A 177 15.15 -13.61 9.31
CA VAL A 177 13.92 -14.30 9.74
C VAL A 177 12.64 -13.59 9.27
N PRO A 178 12.47 -12.26 9.44
CA PRO A 178 11.28 -11.57 8.93
C PRO A 178 11.14 -11.65 7.40
N VAL A 179 12.26 -11.56 6.66
CA VAL A 179 12.25 -11.63 5.19
C VAL A 179 11.92 -13.04 4.72
N ASP A 180 12.49 -14.07 5.33
CA ASP A 180 12.21 -15.47 5.01
C ASP A 180 10.72 -15.80 5.23
N SER A 181 10.18 -15.43 6.40
CA SER A 181 8.75 -15.59 6.69
C SER A 181 7.85 -14.83 5.71
N PHE A 182 8.25 -13.63 5.29
CA PHE A 182 7.54 -12.87 4.26
C PHE A 182 7.55 -13.58 2.90
N VAL A 183 8.69 -14.12 2.47
CA VAL A 183 8.82 -14.88 1.22
C VAL A 183 7.93 -16.12 1.23
N GLU A 184 7.86 -16.85 2.34
CA GLU A 184 6.97 -18.01 2.48
C GLU A 184 5.50 -17.63 2.33
N ARG A 185 5.05 -16.56 3.03
CA ARG A 185 3.67 -16.06 2.92
C ARG A 185 3.34 -15.60 1.50
N ALA A 186 4.23 -14.82 0.89
CA ALA A 186 4.08 -14.34 -0.49
C ALA A 186 4.00 -15.49 -1.50
N SER A 187 4.78 -16.55 -1.30
CA SER A 187 4.77 -17.75 -2.15
C SER A 187 3.41 -18.46 -2.10
N ARG A 188 2.80 -18.58 -0.92
CA ARG A 188 1.45 -19.16 -0.78
C ARG A 188 0.39 -18.30 -1.48
N VAL A 189 0.45 -16.97 -1.34
CA VAL A 189 -0.46 -16.06 -2.07
C VAL A 189 -0.30 -16.22 -3.58
N ALA A 190 0.94 -16.26 -4.08
CA ALA A 190 1.22 -16.43 -5.50
C ALA A 190 0.77 -17.80 -6.04
N GLU A 191 0.87 -18.86 -5.23
CA GLU A 191 0.36 -20.19 -5.57
C GLU A 191 -1.18 -20.23 -5.61
N ALA A 192 -1.84 -19.62 -4.63
CA ALA A 192 -3.30 -19.59 -4.53
C ALA A 192 -3.93 -18.79 -5.67
N THR A 193 -3.40 -17.60 -5.96
CA THR A 193 -4.06 -16.61 -6.83
C THR A 193 -3.53 -16.64 -8.27
N GLY A 194 -2.24 -16.90 -8.46
CA GLY A 194 -1.57 -16.83 -9.77
C GLY A 194 -1.38 -15.41 -10.32
N THR A 195 -1.96 -14.38 -9.70
CA THR A 195 -1.94 -12.98 -10.17
C THR A 195 -0.79 -12.17 -9.59
N LEU A 196 -0.26 -12.57 -8.42
CA LEU A 196 0.75 -11.79 -7.70
C LEU A 196 1.99 -11.50 -8.56
N ALA A 197 2.22 -10.22 -8.86
CA ALA A 197 3.32 -9.74 -9.68
C ALA A 197 4.59 -9.50 -8.86
N ALA A 198 4.44 -8.91 -7.67
CA ALA A 198 5.56 -8.61 -6.79
C ALA A 198 5.18 -8.67 -5.30
N ALA A 199 6.19 -8.86 -4.45
CA ALA A 199 6.07 -8.81 -3.00
C ALA A 199 7.17 -7.90 -2.45
N PHE A 200 6.80 -6.84 -1.73
CA PHE A 200 7.71 -5.83 -1.20
C PHE A 200 7.91 -5.99 0.30
N PHE A 201 9.16 -6.08 0.74
CA PHE A 201 9.50 -5.82 2.13
C PHE A 201 10.06 -4.40 2.21
N VAL A 202 9.45 -3.54 3.02
CA VAL A 202 9.83 -2.14 3.18
C VAL A 202 10.39 -1.95 4.59
N THR A 203 11.52 -1.28 4.75
CA THR A 203 12.08 -1.01 6.09
C THR A 203 13.03 0.19 6.02
N SER A 204 13.47 0.71 7.16
CA SER A 204 14.49 1.76 7.18
C SER A 204 15.86 1.26 6.70
N ARG A 205 16.22 0.01 7.02
CA ARG A 205 17.49 -0.62 6.63
C ARG A 205 17.44 -2.14 6.71
N PHE A 206 18.17 -2.82 5.84
CA PHE A 206 18.37 -4.27 5.89
C PHE A 206 19.70 -4.67 6.53
N ALA A 207 19.71 -5.77 7.26
CA ALA A 207 20.93 -6.48 7.61
C ALA A 207 21.38 -7.38 6.45
N THR A 208 22.67 -7.72 6.39
CA THR A 208 23.22 -8.60 5.33
C THR A 208 22.43 -9.91 5.18
N GLY A 209 22.05 -10.55 6.30
CA GLY A 209 21.28 -11.79 6.27
C GLY A 209 19.93 -11.69 5.56
N ALA A 210 19.28 -10.51 5.57
CA ALA A 210 18.03 -10.31 4.80
C ALA A 210 18.28 -10.34 3.29
N THR A 211 19.34 -9.69 2.82
CA THR A 211 19.72 -9.69 1.40
C THR A 211 20.20 -11.06 0.93
N GLU A 212 20.84 -11.85 1.80
CA GLU A 212 21.24 -13.23 1.53
C GLU A 212 20.02 -14.15 1.34
N VAL A 213 19.00 -14.02 2.19
CA VAL A 213 17.71 -14.73 2.03
C VAL A 213 17.04 -14.36 0.71
N ALA A 214 16.98 -13.07 0.36
CA ALA A 214 16.41 -12.67 -0.92
C ALA A 214 17.19 -13.25 -2.11
N ALA A 215 18.52 -13.26 -2.05
CA ALA A 215 19.36 -13.89 -3.05
C ALA A 215 19.17 -15.42 -3.11
N GLU A 216 18.85 -16.07 -1.98
CA GLU A 216 18.50 -17.50 -1.93
C GLU A 216 17.16 -17.81 -2.57
N ALA A 217 16.11 -17.08 -2.18
CA ALA A 217 14.77 -17.24 -2.68
C ALA A 217 14.68 -17.06 -4.21
N THR A 218 15.56 -16.21 -4.75
CA THR A 218 15.60 -15.87 -6.18
C THR A 218 16.65 -16.65 -6.98
N ARG A 219 17.45 -17.51 -6.32
CA ARG A 219 18.46 -18.41 -6.94
C ARG A 219 17.84 -19.58 -7.71
N GLY A 220 16.55 -19.85 -7.49
CA GLY A 220 15.82 -21.02 -7.99
C GLY A 220 15.66 -21.11 -9.51
N GLY A 221 16.71 -21.56 -10.19
CA GLY A 221 16.64 -22.01 -11.57
C GLY A 221 18.01 -22.34 -12.16
N LEU A 222 18.59 -23.49 -11.78
CA LEU A 222 19.85 -24.02 -12.33
C LEU A 222 19.85 -24.22 -13.87
N PHE A 223 18.70 -24.03 -14.54
CA PHE A 223 18.55 -23.99 -16.00
C PHE A 223 17.70 -22.80 -16.50
N SER A 224 17.43 -21.81 -15.65
CA SER A 224 16.63 -20.64 -15.98
C SER A 224 17.53 -19.56 -16.61
N ARG A 225 17.56 -19.56 -17.95
CA ARG A 225 17.93 -18.38 -18.75
C ARG A 225 16.88 -17.25 -18.66
N THR A 226 15.95 -17.27 -17.71
CA THR A 226 14.96 -16.22 -17.63
C THR A 226 15.61 -14.96 -17.07
N ALA A 227 15.70 -13.93 -17.91
CA ALA A 227 16.26 -12.60 -17.64
C ALA A 227 15.56 -11.82 -16.52
N ARG A 228 14.69 -12.47 -15.73
CA ARG A 228 13.85 -11.86 -14.71
C ARG A 228 14.67 -11.60 -13.44
N ARG A 229 14.73 -10.35 -13.03
CA ARG A 229 15.46 -9.87 -11.84
C ARG A 229 14.66 -10.19 -10.58
N SER A 230 15.36 -10.64 -9.54
CA SER A 230 14.81 -10.94 -8.21
C SER A 230 13.50 -11.75 -8.25
N PHE A 231 13.46 -12.81 -9.07
CA PHE A 231 12.23 -13.56 -9.32
C PHE A 231 12.20 -14.85 -8.51
N VAL A 232 11.21 -15.00 -7.62
CA VAL A 232 10.94 -16.23 -6.90
C VAL A 232 10.12 -17.14 -7.82
N THR A 233 10.70 -18.27 -8.22
CA THR A 233 10.07 -19.23 -9.14
C THR A 233 9.37 -20.34 -8.37
N LEU A 234 8.06 -20.46 -8.53
CA LEU A 234 7.24 -21.50 -7.89
C LEU A 234 6.93 -22.63 -8.87
N SER A 235 6.71 -22.29 -10.14
CA SER A 235 6.59 -23.25 -11.24
C SER A 235 6.98 -22.59 -12.57
N ARG A 236 6.93 -23.33 -13.69
CA ARG A 236 7.33 -22.83 -15.02
C ARG A 236 6.66 -21.51 -15.42
N GLN A 237 5.42 -21.28 -14.96
CA GLN A 237 4.63 -20.09 -15.30
C GLN A 237 4.24 -19.25 -14.07
N ARG A 238 4.60 -19.68 -12.84
CA ARG A 238 4.20 -19.02 -11.60
C ARG A 238 5.40 -18.55 -10.78
N GLY A 239 5.23 -17.42 -10.13
CA GLY A 239 6.25 -16.73 -9.37
C GLY A 239 5.98 -15.22 -9.34
N PHE A 240 6.81 -14.50 -8.59
CA PHE A 240 6.68 -13.06 -8.36
C PHE A 240 8.07 -12.43 -8.21
N HIS A 241 8.16 -11.10 -8.38
CA HIS A 241 9.36 -10.35 -8.06
C HIS A 241 9.43 -10.06 -6.56
N LEU A 242 10.47 -10.55 -5.89
CA LEU A 242 10.77 -10.18 -4.51
C LEU A 242 11.50 -8.84 -4.51
N CYS A 243 10.94 -7.87 -3.81
CA CYS A 243 11.44 -6.50 -3.77
C CYS A 243 11.81 -6.11 -2.33
N LEU A 244 13.05 -5.70 -2.09
CA LEU A 244 13.47 -5.15 -0.80
C LEU A 244 13.68 -3.64 -0.96
N VAL A 245 12.94 -2.86 -0.18
CA VAL A 245 12.93 -1.39 -0.25
C VAL A 245 13.42 -0.80 1.06
N GLU A 246 14.42 0.07 0.97
CA GLU A 246 14.80 0.94 2.07
C GLU A 246 14.07 2.28 1.94
N ALA A 247 13.31 2.65 2.97
CA ALA A 247 12.53 3.88 3.02
C ALA A 247 13.03 4.78 4.15
N GLN A 248 13.57 5.95 3.81
CA GLN A 248 14.08 6.96 4.74
C GLN A 248 13.73 8.36 4.23
N ASP A 249 13.37 9.27 5.13
CA ASP A 249 13.22 10.71 4.84
C ASP A 249 12.45 11.00 3.53
N GLU A 250 11.26 10.41 3.38
CA GLU A 250 10.37 10.56 2.19
C GLU A 250 10.83 9.90 0.89
N THR A 251 11.97 9.21 0.92
CA THR A 251 12.50 8.49 -0.24
C THR A 251 12.37 6.98 -0.05
N CYS A 252 11.96 6.29 -1.11
CA CYS A 252 12.03 4.84 -1.21
C CYS A 252 13.13 4.47 -2.21
N HIS A 253 13.94 3.48 -1.86
CA HIS A 253 15.00 2.96 -2.71
C HIS A 253 14.86 1.45 -2.86
N LEU A 254 14.82 0.94 -4.09
CA LEU A 254 14.78 -0.49 -4.34
C LEU A 254 16.19 -1.08 -4.25
N THR A 255 16.50 -1.73 -3.14
CA THR A 255 17.81 -2.35 -2.86
C THR A 255 17.92 -3.75 -3.46
N VAL A 256 16.81 -4.48 -3.57
CA VAL A 256 16.76 -5.77 -4.27
C VAL A 256 15.50 -5.81 -5.14
N PRO A 257 15.60 -6.03 -6.46
CA PRO A 257 16.84 -5.88 -7.22
C PRO A 257 17.30 -4.42 -7.21
N ASP A 258 18.60 -4.19 -7.19
CA ASP A 258 19.19 -2.86 -7.26
C ASP A 258 18.83 -2.15 -8.59
N LEU A 259 18.37 -0.89 -8.50
CA LEU A 259 17.93 -0.03 -9.62
C LEU A 259 18.84 1.19 -9.85
#